data_AF-A0A2G9MGT0-F1
#
_entry.id   AF-A0A2G9MGT0-F1
#
_cell.length_a   1.000
_cell.length_b   1.000
_cell.length_c   1.000
_cell.angle_alpha   90.00
_cell.angle_beta   90.00
_cell.angle_gamma   90.00
#
_symmetry.space_group_name_H-M   'P 1'
#
loop_
_entity.id
_entity.type
_entity.pdbx_description
1 polymer ?
#
loop_
_entity_poly.entity_id
_entity_poly.type
_entity_poly.pdbx_seq_one_letter_code
_entity_poly.pdbx_strand_id
1 'polypeptide(L)'
;MKKKLKEIVDNLEHEDLIKLQKDIEEEGGMHVKKLVSEKIQQLEDNEKVICAVCGKPINPYYTEHYKLIFGPRDFRKKASFCALDCMEYFLKNLRDSKTIKE
;
A
#
# COMPACT_ATOMS: atom_id res chain seq x y z
N MET A 1 13.68 -3.54 14.77
CA MET A 1 12.75 -4.66 14.43
C MET A 1 12.64 -5.66 15.56
N LYS A 2 13.73 -6.36 15.95
CA LYS A 2 13.72 -7.36 17.04
C LYS A 2 13.17 -6.85 18.40
N LYS A 3 13.50 -5.61 18.81
CA LYS A 3 13.02 -5.05 20.09
C LYS A 3 11.49 -4.91 20.16
N LYS A 4 10.87 -4.32 19.13
CA LYS A 4 9.40 -4.15 19.06
C LYS A 4 8.65 -5.48 18.95
N LEU A 5 9.22 -6.44 18.21
CA LEU A 5 8.59 -7.76 18.10
C LEU A 5 8.63 -8.50 19.45
N LYS A 6 9.74 -8.35 20.19
CA LYS A 6 9.87 -8.89 21.53
C LYS A 6 8.83 -8.29 22.48
N GLU A 7 8.66 -6.98 22.47
CA GLU A 7 7.63 -6.30 23.27
C GLU A 7 6.22 -6.83 22.97
N ILE A 8 5.89 -7.14 21.72
CA ILE A 8 4.59 -7.72 21.36
C ILE A 8 4.44 -9.13 21.95
N VAL A 9 5.46 -9.97 21.82
CA VAL A 9 5.45 -11.35 22.36
C VAL A 9 5.38 -11.34 23.88
N ASP A 10 6.10 -10.44 24.54
CA ASP A 10 6.12 -10.29 26.00
C ASP A 10 4.73 -9.90 26.57
N ASN A 11 3.83 -9.35 25.75
CA ASN A 11 2.48 -8.94 26.13
C ASN A 11 1.38 -9.96 25.76
N LEU A 12 1.71 -11.10 25.16
CA LEU A 12 0.74 -12.15 24.84
C LEU A 12 0.52 -13.10 26.01
N GLU A 13 -0.71 -13.57 26.17
CA GLU A 13 -1.03 -14.63 27.12
C GLU A 13 -0.49 -15.98 26.65
N HIS A 14 -0.30 -16.92 27.58
CA HIS A 14 0.28 -18.24 27.31
C HIS A 14 -0.50 -19.01 26.22
N GLU A 15 -1.83 -18.94 26.23
CA GLU A 15 -2.65 -19.59 25.20
C GLU A 15 -2.42 -19.01 23.80
N ASP A 16 -2.24 -17.68 23.71
CA ASP A 16 -2.01 -17.00 22.44
C ASP A 16 -0.58 -17.23 21.94
N LEU A 17 0.39 -17.38 22.84
CA LEU A 17 1.75 -17.81 22.52
C LEU A 17 1.76 -19.22 21.92
N ILE A 18 0.97 -20.16 22.47
CA ILE A 18 0.83 -21.51 21.90
C ILE A 18 0.20 -21.47 20.51
N LYS A 19 -0.87 -20.69 20.32
CA LYS A 19 -1.51 -20.54 18.99
C LYS A 19 -0.55 -19.92 17.98
N LEU A 20 0.19 -18.89 18.39
CA LEU A 20 1.19 -18.23 17.55
C LEU A 20 2.33 -19.19 17.17
N GLN A 21 2.79 -20.01 18.12
CA GLN A 21 3.80 -21.03 17.85
C GLN A 21 3.31 -22.05 16.82
N LYS A 22 2.08 -22.56 16.98
CA LYS A 22 1.46 -23.49 16.02
C LYS A 22 1.32 -22.89 14.62
N ASP A 23 0.84 -21.64 14.51
CA ASP A 23 0.76 -20.97 13.20
C ASP A 23 2.14 -20.92 12.53
N ILE A 24 3.19 -20.56 13.28
CA ILE A 24 4.54 -20.43 12.73
C ILE A 24 5.13 -21.79 12.33
N GLU A 25 5.01 -22.80 13.18
CA GLU A 25 5.66 -24.10 13.00
C GLU A 25 4.89 -25.04 12.06
N GLU A 26 3.56 -25.11 12.18
CA GLU A 26 2.72 -26.06 11.44
C GLU A 26 2.15 -25.44 10.16
N GLU A 27 1.79 -24.15 10.20
CA GLU A 27 1.12 -23.47 9.09
C GLU A 27 2.04 -22.50 8.32
N GLY A 28 3.32 -22.43 8.69
CA GLY A 28 4.32 -21.56 8.06
C GLY A 28 4.07 -20.06 8.28
N GLY A 29 3.33 -19.72 9.34
CA GLY A 29 2.95 -18.36 9.72
C GLY A 29 1.82 -17.78 8.86
N MET A 30 0.91 -18.60 8.34
CA MET A 30 -0.13 -18.18 7.42
C MET A 30 -1.04 -17.10 8.03
N HIS A 31 -1.48 -17.30 9.28
CA HIS A 31 -2.36 -16.36 9.97
C HIS A 31 -1.64 -15.05 10.26
N VAL A 32 -0.42 -15.09 10.80
CA VAL A 32 0.39 -13.88 11.04
C VAL A 32 0.64 -13.12 9.73
N LYS A 33 0.99 -13.85 8.65
CA LYS A 33 1.22 -13.24 7.34
C LYS A 33 -0.02 -12.55 6.80
N LYS A 34 -1.19 -13.16 6.94
CA LYS A 34 -2.47 -12.55 6.56
C LYS A 34 -2.74 -11.27 7.38
N LEU A 35 -2.58 -11.34 8.70
CA LEU A 35 -2.80 -10.23 9.63
C LEU A 35 -1.90 -9.03 9.30
N VAL A 36 -0.61 -9.29 9.03
CA VAL A 36 0.35 -8.25 8.61
C VAL A 36 -0.04 -7.67 7.25
N SER A 37 -0.42 -8.51 6.28
CA SER A 37 -0.80 -8.06 4.93
C SER A 37 -2.06 -7.19 4.97
N GLU A 38 -3.08 -7.59 5.72
CA GLU A 38 -4.29 -6.80 5.94
C GLU A 38 -3.97 -5.47 6.62
N LYS A 39 -3.07 -5.46 7.62
CA LYS A 39 -2.70 -4.21 8.28
C LYS A 39 -1.92 -3.25 7.37
N ILE A 40 -1.05 -3.78 6.51
CA ILE A 40 -0.37 -2.99 5.48
C ILE A 40 -1.40 -2.40 4.52
N GLN A 41 -2.32 -3.23 4.02
CA GLN A 41 -3.38 -2.77 3.11
C GLN A 41 -4.23 -1.67 3.76
N GLN A 42 -4.67 -1.86 5.02
CA GLN A 42 -5.40 -0.83 5.76
C GLN A 42 -4.61 0.48 5.88
N LEU A 43 -3.30 0.42 6.13
CA LEU A 43 -2.48 1.61 6.23
C LEU A 43 -2.32 2.31 4.88
N GLU A 44 -2.16 1.55 3.80
CA GLU A 44 -2.14 2.08 2.43
C GLU A 44 -3.50 2.66 2.00
N ASP A 45 -4.61 2.08 2.46
CA ASP A 45 -5.97 2.56 2.19
C ASP A 45 -6.31 3.82 3.00
N ASN A 46 -5.73 3.96 4.19
CA ASN A 46 -5.89 5.13 5.06
C ASN A 46 -5.05 6.34 4.61
N GLU A 47 -4.10 6.16 3.68
CA GLU A 47 -3.48 7.30 3.01
C GLU A 47 -4.58 8.01 2.22
N LYS A 48 -4.93 9.23 2.62
CA LYS A 48 -5.82 10.11 1.84
C LYS A 48 -5.20 10.29 0.46
N VAL A 49 -5.77 9.59 -0.51
CA VAL A 49 -5.31 9.65 -1.89
C VAL A 49 -5.87 10.93 -2.52
N ILE A 50 -5.00 11.75 -3.10
CA ILE A 50 -5.39 12.95 -3.83
C ILE A 50 -5.18 12.71 -5.31
N CYS A 51 -6.12 13.16 -6.14
CA CYS A 51 -5.95 13.11 -7.59
C CYS A 51 -4.74 13.96 -8.00
N ALA A 52 -3.77 13.35 -8.68
CA ALA A 52 -2.54 13.99 -9.12
C ALA A 52 -2.75 15.10 -10.18
N VAL A 53 -3.95 15.18 -10.77
CA VAL A 53 -4.31 16.20 -11.78
C VAL A 53 -5.19 17.29 -11.20
N CYS A 54 -6.35 16.94 -10.62
CA CYS A 54 -7.34 17.92 -10.21
C CYS A 54 -7.35 18.20 -8.70
N GLY A 55 -6.54 17.51 -7.91
CA GLY A 55 -6.46 17.71 -6.46
C GLY A 55 -7.68 17.22 -5.66
N LYS A 56 -8.68 16.60 -6.30
CA LYS A 56 -9.84 16.07 -5.60
C LYS A 56 -9.44 14.91 -4.68
N PRO A 57 -9.94 14.86 -3.43
CA PRO A 57 -9.75 13.69 -2.58
C PRO A 57 -10.42 12.47 -3.22
N ILE A 58 -9.71 11.35 -3.21
CA ILE A 58 -10.16 10.04 -3.67
C ILE A 58 -10.39 9.20 -2.42
N ASN A 59 -11.57 8.60 -2.33
CA ASN A 59 -11.84 7.60 -1.30
C ASN A 59 -11.76 6.21 -1.94
N PRO A 60 -10.68 5.44 -1.68
CA PRO A 60 -10.46 4.16 -2.34
C PRO A 60 -11.60 3.14 -2.15
N TYR A 61 -12.41 3.28 -1.09
CA TYR A 61 -13.50 2.34 -0.76
C TYR A 61 -14.79 2.57 -1.53
N TYR A 62 -15.09 3.83 -1.88
CA TYR A 62 -16.40 4.20 -2.43
C TYR A 62 -16.31 4.75 -3.85
N THR A 63 -15.11 4.97 -4.36
CA THR A 63 -14.90 5.53 -5.69
C THR A 63 -13.94 4.69 -6.50
N GLU A 64 -14.37 4.28 -7.69
CA GLU A 64 -13.46 3.77 -8.71
C GLU A 64 -12.37 4.82 -8.95
N HIS A 65 -11.13 4.36 -8.96
CA HIS A 65 -9.97 5.22 -9.15
C HIS A 65 -8.85 4.45 -9.83
N TYR A 66 -7.96 5.19 -10.46
CA TYR A 66 -6.82 4.63 -11.17
C TYR A 66 -5.52 4.98 -10.44
N LYS A 67 -4.55 4.07 -10.45
CA LYS A 67 -3.23 4.27 -9.86
C LYS A 67 -2.15 3.88 -10.87
N LEU A 68 -1.19 4.79 -11.09
CA LEU A 68 -0.01 4.54 -11.91
C LEU A 68 1.22 4.50 -11.00
N ILE A 69 1.99 3.42 -11.10
CA ILE A 69 3.27 3.23 -10.39
C ILE A 69 4.38 3.19 -11.44
N PHE A 70 5.38 4.06 -11.31
CA PHE A 70 6.42 4.22 -12.34
C PHE A 70 7.76 4.64 -11.73
N GLY A 71 8.85 4.41 -12.47
CA GLY A 71 10.22 4.65 -12.01
C GLY A 71 10.98 3.37 -11.65
N PRO A 72 12.29 3.46 -11.40
CA PRO A 72 13.13 2.30 -11.05
C PRO A 72 12.73 1.73 -9.68
N ARG A 73 13.14 0.49 -9.40
CA ARG A 73 12.70 -0.28 -8.21
C ARG A 73 12.88 0.51 -6.90
N ASP A 74 13.97 1.24 -6.76
CA ASP A 74 14.31 1.98 -5.54
C ASP A 74 13.74 3.41 -5.51
N PHE A 75 13.20 3.91 -6.63
CA PHE A 75 12.60 5.26 -6.73
C PHE A 75 11.22 5.21 -7.41
N ARG A 76 10.38 4.26 -6.98
CA ARG A 76 9.00 4.18 -7.46
C ARG A 76 8.21 5.41 -7.03
N LYS A 77 7.62 6.09 -7.99
CA LYS A 77 6.61 7.13 -7.79
C LYS A 77 5.23 6.51 -7.96
N LYS A 78 4.25 7.03 -7.21
CA LYS A 78 2.84 6.67 -7.31
C LYS A 78 2.04 7.92 -7.66
N ALA A 79 1.12 7.82 -8.61
CA ALA A 79 0.14 8.85 -8.94
C ALA A 79 -1.25 8.23 -8.98
N SER A 80 -2.24 8.93 -8.42
CA SER A 80 -3.62 8.45 -8.35
C SER A 80 -4.56 9.41 -9.06
N PHE A 81 -5.64 8.89 -9.64
CA PHE A 81 -6.56 9.63 -10.50
C PHE A 81 -8.00 9.27 -10.14
N CYS A 82 -8.84 10.29 -9.98
CA CYS A 82 -10.25 10.10 -9.62
C CYS A 82 -11.12 9.60 -10.78
N ALA A 83 -10.62 9.67 -12.01
CA ALA A 83 -11.32 9.29 -13.23
C ALA A 83 -10.31 8.99 -14.35
N LEU A 84 -10.77 8.31 -15.40
CA LEU A 84 -9.96 7.97 -16.57
C LEU A 84 -9.41 9.23 -17.26
N ASP A 85 -10.24 10.25 -17.44
CA ASP A 85 -9.86 11.53 -18.08
C ASP A 85 -8.67 12.21 -17.38
N CYS A 86 -8.63 12.15 -16.04
CA CYS A 86 -7.48 12.67 -15.28
C CYS A 86 -6.22 11.86 -15.53
N MET A 87 -6.33 10.53 -15.67
CA MET A 87 -5.21 9.67 -16.02
C MET A 87 -4.72 9.95 -17.45
N GLU A 88 -5.64 10.07 -18.42
CA GLU A 88 -5.30 10.38 -19.82
C GLU A 88 -4.60 11.74 -19.95
N TYR A 89 -5.13 12.78 -19.31
CA TYR A 89 -4.51 14.10 -19.27
C TYR A 89 -3.09 14.05 -18.69
N PHE A 90 -2.90 13.32 -17.59
CA PHE A 90 -1.59 13.13 -16.99
C PHE A 90 -0.61 12.41 -17.94
N LEU A 91 -1.05 11.33 -18.59
CA LEU A 91 -0.21 10.56 -19.52
C LEU A 91 0.17 11.38 -20.75
N LYS A 92 -0.75 12.20 -21.27
CA LYS A 92 -0.49 13.12 -22.37
C LYS A 92 0.59 14.13 -21.99
N ASN A 93 0.43 14.81 -20.86
CA ASN A 93 1.43 15.77 -20.36
C ASN A 93 2.78 15.10 -20.08
N LEU A 94 2.77 13.87 -19.57
CA LEU A 94 4.00 13.11 -19.32
C LEU A 94 4.72 12.79 -20.63
N ARG A 95 4.00 12.44 -21.70
CA ARG A 95 4.56 12.24 -23.03
C ARG A 95 5.16 13.54 -23.55
N ASP A 96 4.40 14.63 -23.54
CA ASP A 96 4.83 15.93 -24.06
C ASP A 96 6.06 16.47 -23.30
N SER A 97 6.11 16.29 -21.98
CA SER A 97 7.26 16.66 -21.14
C SER A 97 8.54 15.87 -21.45
N LYS A 98 8.42 14.64 -21.99
CA LYS A 98 9.56 13.84 -22.43
C LYS A 98 10.00 14.19 -23.85
N THR A 99 9.12 14.78 -24.66
CA THR A 99 9.43 15.18 -26.04
C THR A 99 10.18 16.51 -26.10
N ILE A 100 10.13 17.35 -25.06
CA ILE A 100 10.97 18.57 -24.94
C ILE A 100 12.31 18.21 -24.28
N LYS A 101 13.02 17.22 -24.83
CA LYS A 101 14.45 16.98 -24.58
C LYS A 101 15.00 16.15 -25.74
N GLU A 102 15.22 16.81 -26.86
CA GLU A 102 16.26 16.51 -27.86
C GLU A 102 16.62 17.82 -28.57
#